data_AF-A0A961NQE8-F1
#
_entry.id   AF-A0A961NQE8-F1
#
_cell.length_a   1.000
_cell.length_b   1.000
_cell.length_c   1.000
_cell.angle_alpha   90.00
_cell.angle_beta   90.00
_cell.angle_gamma   90.00
#
_symmetry.space_group_name_H-M   'P 1'
#
loop_
_entity.id
_entity.type
_entity.pdbx_description
1 polymer ?
#
loop_
_entity_poly.entity_id
_entity_poly.type
_entity_poly.pdbx_seq_one_letter_code
_entity_poly.pdbx_strand_id
1 'polypeptide(L)'
;MIDTGSEQHTRRARYLLNAMRALLGVLLVSTAAILDSGMARWIALLWGCGAALLSVLDLLKMRESKGLPEALVAALDIAAPVFFGLAFAAQAGLSVLDGLLVYFLVWPFLLTLIARPHLILMAGVAGWLGWLLNFAFWKLTSGPVVTLALFELVRPLGLLMAGGAAWLLARETRRVTHSSFRTESEIAQMHTRLDENRTNMAMAAAVLKKTVGQLNDFIESLNQRAEAQGQAIVEITEIFADFTIMSLNTNERIDGQQKAFSRLQNDAGEMAGILKDIVGATETLDHSSGQARSFLAESNSSVAEMREALSKITHSLKKLIEINNVMATIGDQTNLLSLNASIEAARAGEAGRGFAVVAQEIGKLADYSVKNAHSVADIIKESRAITRRVQESSDVVTEKFNKQQAEQLSMDQHIKSMGEIFERQRRINETLLGQLASLNQLAAEIARNTDTQNKRNREVVDALKRLDQSSSELSKQATALRREIKQIEELTDQMVHLTVEDESANTEWQHTDQLDDALNKSSN
;
A
#
# COMPACT_ATOMS: atom_id res chain seq x y z
N MET A 1 -40.09 -38.05 -24.90
CA MET A 1 -41.10 -38.95 -24.29
C MET A 1 -42.19 -38.10 -23.65
N ILE A 2 -42.98 -37.37 -24.46
CA ILE A 2 -44.01 -36.45 -23.95
C ILE A 2 -45.18 -36.51 -24.94
N ASP A 3 -45.97 -37.60 -24.88
CA ASP A 3 -47.37 -37.61 -25.34
C ASP A 3 -48.12 -38.86 -24.84
N THR A 4 -47.78 -39.37 -23.65
CA THR A 4 -48.38 -40.61 -23.13
C THR A 4 -49.71 -40.36 -22.43
N GLY A 5 -49.91 -39.18 -21.82
CA GLY A 5 -51.13 -38.86 -21.08
C GLY A 5 -52.36 -38.70 -21.98
N SER A 6 -52.25 -37.96 -23.09
CA SER A 6 -53.37 -37.71 -24.01
C SER A 6 -53.83 -39.00 -24.71
N GLU A 7 -52.89 -39.87 -25.06
CA GLU A 7 -53.14 -41.21 -25.63
C GLU A 7 -53.78 -42.15 -24.61
N GLN A 8 -53.37 -42.10 -23.34
CA GLN A 8 -53.94 -42.97 -22.29
C GLN A 8 -55.41 -42.64 -22.00
N HIS A 9 -55.77 -41.36 -21.96
CA HIS A 9 -57.15 -40.94 -21.72
C HIS A 9 -58.06 -41.22 -22.92
N THR A 10 -57.59 -41.03 -24.16
CA THR A 10 -58.35 -41.43 -25.36
C THR A 10 -58.45 -42.95 -25.53
N ARG A 11 -57.48 -43.72 -25.03
CA ARG A 11 -57.60 -45.19 -24.95
C ARG A 11 -58.63 -45.60 -23.90
N ARG A 12 -58.58 -45.05 -22.69
CA ARG A 12 -59.57 -45.34 -21.62
C ARG A 12 -61.01 -45.05 -22.03
N ALA A 13 -61.25 -43.91 -22.69
CA ALA A 13 -62.58 -43.56 -23.20
C ALA A 13 -63.09 -44.56 -24.25
N ARG A 14 -62.20 -45.04 -25.13
CA ARG A 14 -62.54 -46.07 -26.15
C ARG A 14 -62.78 -47.46 -25.53
N TYR A 15 -62.07 -47.83 -24.47
CA TYR A 15 -62.33 -49.07 -23.72
C TYR A 15 -63.70 -49.06 -23.04
N LEU A 16 -64.08 -47.95 -22.39
CA LEU A 16 -65.39 -47.79 -21.78
C LEU A 16 -66.52 -47.92 -22.81
N LEU A 17 -66.35 -47.30 -23.99
CA LEU A 17 -67.32 -47.38 -25.08
C LEU A 17 -67.50 -48.83 -25.58
N ASN A 18 -66.42 -49.58 -25.73
CA ASN A 18 -66.48 -50.98 -26.17
C ASN A 18 -67.03 -51.93 -25.10
N ALA A 19 -66.74 -51.69 -23.83
CA ALA A 19 -67.32 -52.46 -22.72
C ALA A 19 -68.85 -52.28 -22.64
N MET A 20 -69.34 -51.05 -22.86
CA MET A 20 -70.77 -50.77 -22.91
C MET A 20 -71.46 -51.41 -24.13
N ARG A 21 -70.80 -51.43 -25.30
CA ARG A 21 -71.31 -52.13 -26.51
C ARG A 21 -71.43 -53.64 -26.29
N ALA A 22 -70.45 -54.24 -25.63
CA ALA A 22 -70.50 -55.66 -25.26
C ALA A 22 -71.65 -55.95 -24.29
N LEU A 23 -71.86 -55.10 -23.29
CA LEU A 23 -72.99 -55.18 -22.35
C LEU A 23 -74.35 -55.07 -23.06
N LEU A 24 -74.46 -54.19 -24.06
CA LEU A 24 -75.66 -54.05 -24.87
C LEU A 24 -75.93 -55.31 -25.73
N GLY A 25 -74.88 -55.88 -26.31
CA GLY A 25 -74.95 -57.17 -27.02
C GLY A 25 -75.43 -58.30 -26.11
N VAL A 26 -74.93 -58.37 -24.87
CA VAL A 26 -75.37 -59.34 -23.86
C VAL A 26 -76.84 -59.14 -23.49
N LEU A 27 -77.29 -57.89 -23.35
CA LEU A 27 -78.70 -57.53 -23.10
C LEU A 27 -79.63 -57.94 -24.26
N LEU A 28 -79.17 -57.78 -25.51
CA LEU A 28 -79.91 -58.20 -26.70
C LEU A 28 -79.97 -59.73 -26.86
N VAL A 29 -78.89 -60.45 -26.52
CA VAL A 29 -78.89 -61.92 -26.53
C VAL A 29 -79.75 -62.48 -25.39
N SER A 30 -79.75 -61.86 -24.21
CA SER A 30 -80.57 -62.31 -23.08
C SER A 30 -82.07 -62.05 -23.29
N THR A 31 -82.44 -60.97 -24.00
CA THR A 31 -83.84 -60.76 -24.42
C THR A 31 -84.29 -61.75 -25.50
N ALA A 32 -83.38 -62.28 -26.33
CA ALA A 32 -83.68 -63.39 -27.26
C ALA A 32 -84.05 -64.71 -26.53
N ALA A 33 -83.64 -64.89 -25.27
CA ALA A 33 -83.99 -66.08 -24.50
C ALA A 33 -85.47 -66.10 -24.06
N ILE A 34 -86.12 -64.94 -24.00
CA ILE A 34 -87.49 -64.74 -23.48
C ILE A 34 -88.54 -64.84 -24.61
N LEU A 35 -88.13 -64.78 -25.87
CA LEU A 35 -89.02 -64.81 -27.03
C LEU A 35 -89.42 -66.25 -27.39
N ASP A 36 -90.73 -66.53 -27.32
CA ASP A 36 -91.31 -67.84 -27.68
C ASP A 36 -91.27 -68.06 -29.21
N SER A 37 -91.05 -69.31 -29.62
CA SER A 37 -90.53 -69.74 -30.94
C SER A 37 -91.00 -68.98 -32.19
N GLY A 38 -90.04 -68.41 -32.96
CA GLY A 38 -90.21 -67.93 -34.34
C GLY A 38 -89.07 -67.03 -34.86
N MET A 39 -89.26 -66.33 -35.97
CA MET A 39 -88.21 -65.62 -36.73
C MET A 39 -87.50 -64.51 -35.93
N ALA A 40 -88.18 -63.81 -35.02
CA ALA A 40 -87.60 -62.77 -34.16
C ALA A 40 -86.54 -63.30 -33.18
N ARG A 41 -86.66 -64.55 -32.71
CA ARG A 41 -85.65 -65.17 -31.84
C ARG A 41 -84.32 -65.34 -32.57
N TRP A 42 -84.39 -65.76 -33.83
CA TRP A 42 -83.23 -65.88 -34.72
C TRP A 42 -82.64 -64.52 -35.07
N ILE A 43 -83.47 -63.50 -35.32
CA ILE A 43 -82.99 -62.13 -35.62
C ILE A 43 -82.30 -61.50 -34.40
N ALA A 44 -82.87 -61.65 -33.20
CA ALA A 44 -82.26 -61.20 -31.94
C ALA A 44 -80.89 -61.86 -31.69
N LEU A 45 -80.79 -63.17 -31.93
CA LEU A 45 -79.52 -63.91 -31.83
C LEU A 45 -78.51 -63.47 -32.91
N LEU A 46 -78.93 -63.30 -34.16
CA LEU A 46 -78.03 -62.89 -35.26
C LEU A 46 -77.44 -61.50 -35.01
N TRP A 47 -78.25 -60.56 -34.53
CA TRP A 47 -77.82 -59.19 -34.25
C TRP A 47 -77.09 -59.04 -32.92
N GLY A 48 -77.49 -59.77 -31.87
CA GLY A 48 -76.73 -59.84 -30.62
C GLY A 48 -75.32 -60.41 -30.82
N CYS A 49 -75.20 -61.46 -31.65
CA CYS A 49 -73.91 -61.97 -32.10
C CYS A 49 -73.17 -60.96 -32.99
N GLY A 50 -73.87 -60.23 -33.86
CA GLY A 50 -73.28 -59.18 -34.70
C GLY A 50 -72.69 -58.00 -33.92
N ALA A 51 -73.39 -57.50 -32.90
CA ALA A 51 -72.93 -56.43 -32.02
C ALA A 51 -71.72 -56.88 -31.16
N ALA A 52 -71.74 -58.12 -30.68
CA ALA A 52 -70.60 -58.73 -30.00
C ALA A 52 -69.39 -58.88 -30.95
N LEU A 53 -69.62 -59.34 -32.19
CA LEU A 53 -68.57 -59.52 -33.20
C LEU A 53 -67.94 -58.18 -33.61
N LEU A 54 -68.73 -57.13 -33.76
CA LEU A 54 -68.25 -55.77 -34.07
C LEU A 54 -67.44 -55.17 -32.92
N SER A 55 -67.88 -55.38 -31.67
CA SER A 55 -67.14 -54.95 -30.48
C SER A 55 -65.78 -55.66 -30.37
N VAL A 56 -65.74 -56.96 -30.70
CA VAL A 56 -64.52 -57.76 -30.77
C VAL A 56 -63.62 -57.33 -31.94
N LEU A 57 -64.18 -57.02 -33.11
CA LEU A 57 -63.44 -56.51 -34.26
C LEU A 57 -62.82 -55.12 -34.02
N ASP A 58 -63.52 -54.23 -33.30
CA ASP A 58 -63.01 -52.90 -32.94
C ASP A 58 -61.89 -53.01 -31.89
N LEU A 59 -62.02 -53.95 -30.92
CA LEU A 59 -60.96 -54.31 -29.98
C LEU A 59 -59.73 -54.97 -30.64
N LEU A 60 -59.93 -55.85 -31.62
CA LEU A 60 -58.84 -56.51 -32.35
C LEU A 60 -58.11 -55.54 -33.27
N LYS A 61 -58.82 -54.63 -33.96
CA LYS A 61 -58.20 -53.61 -34.83
C LYS A 61 -57.55 -52.46 -34.07
N MET A 62 -57.90 -52.22 -32.80
CA MET A 62 -57.11 -51.34 -31.91
C MET A 62 -55.66 -51.83 -31.73
N ARG A 63 -55.39 -53.11 -31.96
CA ARG A 63 -54.04 -53.68 -31.91
C ARG A 63 -53.21 -53.38 -33.18
N GLU A 64 -53.85 -53.02 -34.31
CA GLU A 64 -53.21 -52.82 -35.62
C GLU A 64 -53.29 -51.35 -36.14
N SER A 65 -53.67 -50.39 -35.29
CA SER A 65 -53.72 -48.93 -35.55
C SER A 65 -54.59 -48.43 -36.73
N LYS A 66 -55.40 -49.29 -37.36
CA LYS A 66 -56.39 -48.90 -38.37
C LYS A 66 -57.81 -49.19 -37.88
N GLY A 67 -58.45 -48.19 -37.26
CA GLY A 67 -59.87 -48.25 -36.90
C GLY A 67 -60.77 -48.36 -38.13
N LEU A 68 -61.97 -48.93 -37.98
CA LEU A 68 -62.99 -48.88 -39.04
C LEU A 68 -63.39 -47.41 -39.31
N PRO A 69 -63.84 -47.06 -40.53
CA PRO A 69 -64.36 -45.74 -40.82
C PRO A 69 -65.53 -45.43 -39.88
N GLU A 70 -65.45 -44.33 -39.13
CA GLU A 70 -66.46 -43.95 -38.12
C GLU A 70 -67.89 -43.90 -38.69
N ALA A 71 -68.01 -43.53 -39.97
CA ALA A 71 -69.29 -43.50 -40.69
C ALA A 71 -69.90 -44.91 -40.87
N LEU A 72 -69.08 -45.95 -41.00
CA LEU A 72 -69.53 -47.32 -41.19
C LEU A 72 -70.02 -47.92 -39.87
N VAL A 73 -69.34 -47.60 -38.76
CA VAL A 73 -69.77 -47.98 -37.40
C VAL A 73 -71.08 -47.30 -37.03
N ALA A 74 -71.19 -45.99 -37.30
CA ALA A 74 -72.44 -45.25 -37.08
C ALA A 74 -73.59 -45.78 -37.95
N ALA A 75 -73.33 -46.15 -39.21
CA ALA A 75 -74.36 -46.71 -40.10
C ALA A 75 -74.86 -48.10 -39.63
N LEU A 76 -73.97 -48.95 -39.12
CA LEU A 76 -74.31 -50.27 -38.56
C LEU A 76 -75.06 -50.15 -37.22
N ASP A 77 -74.65 -49.22 -36.35
CA ASP A 77 -75.33 -48.92 -35.09
C ASP A 77 -76.76 -48.37 -35.32
N ILE A 78 -77.01 -47.70 -36.45
CA ILE A 78 -78.35 -47.22 -36.83
C ILE A 78 -79.19 -48.31 -37.50
N ALA A 79 -78.59 -49.17 -38.34
CA ALA A 79 -79.32 -50.19 -39.10
C ALA A 79 -79.83 -51.36 -38.23
N ALA A 80 -79.04 -51.78 -37.24
CA ALA A 80 -79.34 -52.90 -36.35
C ALA A 80 -80.70 -52.77 -35.63
N PRO A 81 -80.98 -51.66 -34.92
CA PRO A 81 -82.19 -51.53 -34.15
C PRO A 81 -83.41 -51.19 -35.02
N VAL A 82 -83.25 -50.56 -36.20
CA VAL A 82 -84.36 -50.29 -37.14
C VAL A 82 -84.93 -51.60 -37.69
N PHE A 83 -84.06 -52.53 -38.07
CA PHE A 83 -84.47 -53.87 -38.50
C PHE A 83 -85.04 -54.71 -37.36
N PHE A 84 -84.50 -54.58 -36.13
CA PHE A 84 -85.05 -55.25 -34.96
C PHE A 84 -86.46 -54.75 -34.61
N GLY A 85 -86.69 -53.43 -34.66
CA GLY A 85 -88.01 -52.84 -34.46
C GLY A 85 -89.03 -53.30 -35.51
N LEU A 86 -88.63 -53.36 -36.79
CA LEU A 86 -89.46 -53.88 -37.87
C LEU A 86 -89.76 -55.39 -37.73
N ALA A 87 -88.79 -56.19 -37.29
CA ALA A 87 -88.97 -57.62 -37.07
C ALA A 87 -89.84 -57.95 -35.84
N PHE A 88 -89.71 -57.19 -34.76
CA PHE A 88 -90.54 -57.33 -33.57
C PHE A 88 -92.00 -56.91 -33.85
N ALA A 89 -92.18 -55.82 -34.61
CA ALA A 89 -93.49 -55.35 -35.06
C ALA A 89 -94.23 -56.36 -35.96
N ALA A 90 -93.50 -57.22 -36.68
CA ALA A 90 -94.11 -58.25 -37.55
C ALA A 90 -94.65 -59.48 -36.79
N GLN A 91 -94.27 -59.69 -35.53
CA GLN A 91 -94.53 -60.95 -34.82
C GLN A 91 -95.37 -60.82 -33.54
N ALA A 92 -95.37 -59.64 -32.91
CA ALA A 92 -96.26 -59.36 -31.80
C ALA A 92 -97.63 -58.91 -32.33
N GLY A 93 -98.63 -59.79 -32.32
CA GLY A 93 -100.04 -59.48 -32.65
C GLY A 93 -100.74 -58.54 -31.65
N LEU A 94 -99.98 -57.70 -30.93
CA LEU A 94 -100.45 -56.58 -30.10
C LEU A 94 -99.93 -55.28 -30.73
N SER A 95 -100.73 -54.22 -30.67
CA SER A 95 -100.52 -52.93 -31.35
C SER A 95 -99.06 -52.49 -31.43
N VAL A 96 -98.59 -52.29 -32.67
CA VAL A 96 -97.28 -51.76 -33.11
C VAL A 96 -96.80 -50.50 -32.34
N LEU A 97 -97.69 -49.85 -31.57
CA LEU A 97 -97.48 -48.60 -30.85
C LEU A 97 -96.51 -48.69 -29.65
N ASP A 98 -96.57 -49.73 -28.81
CA ASP A 98 -95.85 -49.70 -27.52
C ASP A 98 -94.36 -50.02 -27.66
N GLY A 99 -93.98 -50.84 -28.63
CA GLY A 99 -92.57 -51.15 -28.93
C GLY A 99 -91.79 -49.97 -29.52
N LEU A 100 -92.46 -49.12 -30.32
CA LEU A 100 -91.85 -47.91 -30.90
C LEU A 100 -91.65 -46.79 -29.87
N LEU A 101 -92.44 -46.74 -28.78
CA LEU A 101 -92.31 -45.71 -27.74
C LEU A 101 -91.13 -45.95 -26.79
N VAL A 102 -90.88 -47.21 -26.41
CA VAL A 102 -89.68 -47.57 -25.63
C VAL A 102 -88.41 -47.29 -26.45
N TYR A 103 -88.49 -47.45 -27.78
CA TYR A 103 -87.40 -47.20 -28.71
C TYR A 103 -86.97 -45.72 -28.76
N PHE A 104 -87.92 -44.77 -28.71
CA PHE A 104 -87.62 -43.34 -28.77
C PHE A 104 -87.09 -42.73 -27.46
N LEU A 105 -87.31 -43.38 -26.32
CA LEU A 105 -86.79 -42.92 -25.02
C LEU A 105 -85.36 -43.40 -24.76
N VAL A 106 -85.03 -44.63 -25.19
CA VAL A 106 -83.72 -45.23 -24.92
C VAL A 106 -82.64 -44.73 -25.89
N TRP A 107 -83.01 -44.35 -27.11
CA TRP A 107 -82.05 -44.01 -28.15
C TRP A 107 -81.31 -42.66 -27.97
N PRO A 108 -81.97 -41.57 -27.53
CA PRO A 108 -81.28 -40.32 -27.20
C PRO A 108 -80.28 -40.49 -26.04
N PHE A 109 -80.57 -41.39 -25.09
CA PHE A 109 -79.68 -41.71 -23.97
C PHE A 109 -78.43 -42.49 -24.42
N LEU A 110 -78.55 -43.38 -25.39
CA LEU A 110 -77.39 -44.05 -25.99
C LEU A 110 -76.56 -43.11 -26.86
N LEU A 111 -77.18 -42.16 -27.57
CA LEU A 111 -76.46 -41.15 -28.35
C LEU A 111 -75.74 -40.12 -27.47
N THR A 112 -76.17 -39.89 -26.22
CA THR A 112 -75.38 -39.09 -25.27
C THR A 112 -74.02 -39.72 -24.91
N LEU A 113 -73.87 -41.03 -25.07
CA LEU A 113 -72.58 -41.73 -24.90
C LEU A 113 -71.67 -41.60 -26.13
N ILE A 114 -72.23 -41.29 -27.30
CA ILE A 114 -71.49 -41.12 -28.57
C ILE A 114 -71.37 -39.62 -28.84
N ALA A 115 -70.27 -39.03 -28.39
CA ALA A 115 -69.96 -37.60 -28.27
C ALA A 115 -70.12 -36.69 -29.52
N ARG A 116 -71.31 -36.62 -30.14
CA ARG A 116 -71.61 -35.68 -31.23
C ARG A 116 -72.98 -35.00 -31.03
N PRO A 117 -73.01 -33.73 -30.58
CA PRO A 117 -74.25 -33.05 -30.19
C PRO A 117 -75.24 -32.82 -31.34
N HIS A 118 -74.76 -32.78 -32.59
CA HIS A 118 -75.64 -32.66 -33.76
C HIS A 118 -76.42 -33.96 -34.05
N LEU A 119 -75.88 -35.12 -33.66
CA LEU A 119 -76.55 -36.41 -33.85
C LEU A 119 -77.73 -36.60 -32.89
N ILE A 120 -77.61 -36.09 -31.66
CA ILE A 120 -78.70 -36.13 -30.66
C ILE A 120 -79.90 -35.31 -31.15
N LEU A 121 -79.64 -34.12 -31.69
CA LEU A 121 -80.69 -33.24 -32.20
C LEU A 121 -81.33 -33.78 -33.48
N MET A 122 -80.53 -34.34 -34.40
CA MET A 122 -81.05 -35.02 -35.59
C MET A 122 -81.88 -36.26 -35.24
N ALA A 123 -81.47 -37.06 -34.27
CA ALA A 123 -82.23 -38.23 -33.83
C ALA A 123 -83.55 -37.86 -33.16
N GLY A 124 -83.57 -36.79 -32.33
CA GLY A 124 -84.80 -36.26 -31.74
C GLY A 124 -85.79 -35.78 -32.81
N VAL A 125 -85.31 -35.06 -33.83
CA VAL A 125 -86.12 -34.59 -34.96
C VAL A 125 -86.62 -35.75 -35.83
N ALA A 126 -85.77 -36.72 -36.13
CA ALA A 126 -86.14 -37.91 -36.89
C ALA A 126 -87.22 -38.73 -36.16
N GLY A 127 -87.13 -38.83 -34.83
CA GLY A 127 -88.14 -39.51 -34.03
C GLY A 127 -89.47 -38.80 -33.97
N TRP A 128 -89.43 -37.48 -33.88
CA TRP A 128 -90.63 -36.65 -34.00
C TRP A 128 -91.32 -36.83 -35.35
N LEU A 129 -90.56 -36.83 -36.45
CA LEU A 129 -91.05 -37.10 -37.82
C LEU A 129 -91.65 -38.50 -37.97
N GLY A 130 -91.00 -39.52 -37.41
CA GLY A 130 -91.48 -40.91 -37.44
C GLY A 130 -92.81 -41.07 -36.72
N TRP A 131 -92.99 -40.41 -35.57
CA TRP A 131 -94.26 -40.40 -34.84
C TRP A 131 -95.37 -39.66 -35.62
N LEU A 132 -95.05 -38.53 -36.26
CA LEU A 132 -95.99 -37.74 -37.07
C LEU A 132 -96.51 -38.52 -38.29
N LEU A 133 -95.62 -39.26 -38.96
CA LEU A 133 -95.98 -40.16 -40.06
C LEU A 133 -96.90 -41.30 -39.60
N ASN A 134 -96.66 -41.86 -38.41
CA ASN A 134 -97.51 -42.89 -37.83
C ASN A 134 -98.91 -42.35 -37.49
N PHE A 135 -98.99 -41.16 -36.88
CA PHE A 135 -100.25 -40.49 -36.59
C PHE A 135 -101.08 -40.24 -37.86
N ALA A 136 -100.42 -39.80 -38.94
CA ALA A 136 -101.06 -39.64 -40.25
C ALA A 136 -101.60 -40.96 -40.81
N PHE A 137 -100.88 -42.07 -40.63
CA PHE A 137 -101.31 -43.41 -41.07
C PHE A 137 -102.46 -43.98 -40.24
N TRP A 138 -102.43 -43.82 -38.91
CA TRP A 138 -103.50 -44.28 -38.00
C TRP A 138 -104.83 -43.57 -38.27
N LYS A 139 -104.76 -42.27 -38.59
CA LYS A 139 -105.93 -41.46 -38.98
C LYS A 139 -106.54 -41.88 -40.33
N LEU A 140 -105.77 -42.57 -41.18
CA LEU A 140 -106.20 -43.03 -42.50
C LEU A 140 -106.91 -44.40 -42.47
N THR A 141 -106.63 -45.23 -41.47
CA THR A 141 -107.17 -46.61 -41.35
C THR A 141 -108.31 -46.75 -40.34
N SER A 142 -108.50 -45.80 -39.43
CA SER A 142 -109.48 -45.88 -38.34
C SER A 142 -110.53 -44.77 -38.50
N GLY A 143 -111.81 -45.12 -38.69
CA GLY A 143 -112.92 -44.15 -38.73
C GLY A 143 -113.02 -43.30 -37.44
N PRO A 144 -113.87 -42.24 -37.43
CA PRO A 144 -113.78 -41.17 -36.45
C PRO A 144 -114.23 -41.61 -35.06
N VAL A 145 -113.27 -41.80 -34.13
CA VAL A 145 -113.53 -41.88 -32.69
C VAL A 145 -112.74 -40.75 -32.01
N VAL A 146 -113.47 -39.79 -31.43
CA VAL A 146 -112.96 -38.47 -31.01
C VAL A 146 -112.36 -38.47 -29.58
N THR A 147 -112.31 -39.59 -28.87
CA THR A 147 -112.01 -39.60 -27.42
C THR A 147 -110.57 -39.97 -27.01
N LEU A 148 -109.61 -40.08 -27.93
CA LEU A 148 -108.19 -40.36 -27.61
C LEU A 148 -107.20 -39.24 -28.03
N ALA A 149 -107.68 -38.09 -28.53
CA ALA A 149 -106.84 -37.09 -29.20
C ALA A 149 -105.93 -36.24 -28.26
N LEU A 150 -106.20 -36.17 -26.95
CA LEU A 150 -105.48 -35.26 -26.04
C LEU A 150 -104.18 -35.85 -25.46
N PHE A 151 -104.07 -37.18 -25.34
CA PHE A 151 -102.86 -37.85 -24.85
C PHE A 151 -101.76 -37.99 -25.91
N GLU A 152 -102.14 -38.03 -27.19
CA GLU A 152 -101.18 -38.19 -28.29
C GLU A 152 -100.41 -36.89 -28.60
N LEU A 153 -100.91 -35.70 -28.23
CA LEU A 153 -100.22 -34.43 -28.50
C LEU A 153 -99.10 -34.08 -27.51
N VAL A 154 -99.07 -34.69 -26.32
CA VAL A 154 -98.13 -34.33 -25.22
C VAL A 154 -96.78 -35.05 -25.30
N ARG A 155 -96.78 -36.29 -25.80
CA ARG A 155 -95.58 -37.14 -25.93
C ARG A 155 -94.46 -36.56 -26.82
N PRO A 156 -94.74 -35.98 -28.02
CA PRO A 156 -93.67 -35.41 -28.85
C PRO A 156 -92.96 -34.21 -28.20
N LEU A 157 -93.68 -33.44 -27.38
CA LEU A 157 -93.10 -32.31 -26.64
C LEU A 157 -92.13 -32.78 -25.55
N GLY A 158 -92.44 -33.91 -24.88
CA GLY A 158 -91.56 -34.53 -23.90
C GLY A 158 -90.24 -35.05 -24.49
N LEU A 159 -90.27 -35.62 -25.70
CA LEU A 159 -89.06 -36.11 -26.39
C LEU A 159 -88.15 -34.96 -26.86
N LEU A 160 -88.72 -33.88 -27.38
CA LEU A 160 -87.95 -32.68 -27.73
C LEU A 160 -87.31 -32.02 -26.50
N MET A 161 -88.05 -31.95 -25.39
CA MET A 161 -87.53 -31.43 -24.11
C MET A 161 -86.41 -32.31 -23.55
N ALA A 162 -86.55 -33.64 -23.59
CA ALA A 162 -85.50 -34.58 -23.14
C ALA A 162 -84.23 -34.49 -24.01
N GLY A 163 -84.37 -34.40 -25.33
CA GLY A 163 -83.25 -34.19 -26.25
C GLY A 163 -82.55 -32.84 -26.05
N GLY A 164 -83.32 -31.78 -25.78
CA GLY A 164 -82.81 -30.45 -25.45
C GLY A 164 -82.05 -30.42 -24.12
N ALA A 165 -82.57 -31.08 -23.08
CA ALA A 165 -81.91 -31.22 -21.78
C ALA A 165 -80.61 -32.03 -21.88
N ALA A 166 -80.63 -33.14 -22.63
CA ALA A 166 -79.44 -33.94 -22.92
C ALA A 166 -78.37 -33.15 -23.67
N TRP A 167 -78.77 -32.32 -24.65
CA TRP A 167 -77.84 -31.44 -25.36
C TRP A 167 -77.21 -30.38 -24.45
N LEU A 168 -77.99 -29.78 -23.55
CA LEU A 168 -77.53 -28.80 -22.57
C LEU A 168 -76.52 -29.42 -21.59
N LEU A 169 -76.83 -30.61 -21.07
CA LEU A 169 -75.93 -31.35 -20.18
C LEU A 169 -74.61 -31.72 -20.89
N ALA A 170 -74.68 -32.19 -22.15
CA ALA A 170 -73.48 -32.51 -22.95
C ALA A 170 -72.64 -31.27 -23.28
N ARG A 171 -73.29 -30.10 -23.49
CA ARG A 171 -72.59 -28.83 -23.73
C ARG A 171 -71.85 -28.36 -22.47
N GLU A 172 -72.49 -28.44 -21.31
CA GLU A 172 -71.93 -27.90 -20.07
C GLU A 172 -70.83 -28.80 -19.50
N THR A 173 -71.02 -30.13 -19.55
CA THR A 173 -69.95 -31.09 -19.23
C THR A 173 -68.70 -30.84 -20.08
N ARG A 174 -68.84 -30.59 -21.39
CA ARG A 174 -67.70 -30.29 -22.26
C ARG A 174 -67.01 -28.96 -21.91
N ARG A 175 -67.75 -27.92 -21.50
CA ARG A 175 -67.14 -26.66 -21.03
C ARG A 175 -66.30 -26.88 -19.79
N VAL A 176 -66.85 -27.57 -18.80
CA VAL A 176 -66.18 -27.85 -17.53
C VAL A 176 -64.92 -28.68 -17.74
N THR A 177 -64.97 -29.75 -18.54
CA THR A 177 -63.79 -30.58 -18.81
C THR A 177 -62.67 -29.79 -19.52
N HIS A 178 -63.03 -28.90 -20.44
CA HIS A 178 -62.03 -28.10 -21.17
C HIS A 178 -61.44 -26.95 -20.33
N SER A 179 -62.22 -26.37 -19.40
CA SER A 179 -61.70 -25.40 -18.43
C SER A 179 -60.82 -26.05 -17.37
N SER A 180 -61.18 -27.23 -16.86
CA SER A 180 -60.37 -27.96 -15.87
C SER A 180 -59.00 -28.34 -16.41
N PHE A 181 -58.90 -28.77 -17.67
CA PHE A 181 -57.61 -29.13 -18.29
C PHE A 181 -56.69 -27.92 -18.50
N ARG A 182 -57.27 -26.72 -18.74
CA ARG A 182 -56.51 -25.49 -18.93
C ARG A 182 -56.01 -24.94 -17.60
N THR A 183 -56.83 -24.98 -16.56
CA THR A 183 -56.42 -24.58 -15.20
C THR A 183 -55.34 -25.49 -14.63
N GLU A 184 -55.40 -26.80 -14.88
CA GLU A 184 -54.40 -27.76 -14.41
C GLU A 184 -53.03 -27.54 -15.08
N SER A 185 -53.02 -27.27 -16.40
CA SER A 185 -51.78 -26.90 -17.11
C SER A 185 -51.22 -25.55 -16.69
N GLU A 186 -52.06 -24.56 -16.37
CA GLU A 186 -51.62 -23.24 -15.91
C GLU A 186 -51.04 -23.31 -14.48
N ILE A 187 -51.63 -24.12 -13.59
CA ILE A 187 -51.11 -24.40 -12.25
C ILE A 187 -49.76 -25.12 -12.32
N ALA A 188 -49.63 -26.15 -13.18
CA ALA A 188 -48.36 -26.86 -13.36
C ALA A 188 -47.24 -25.93 -13.84
N GLN A 189 -47.52 -25.04 -14.81
CA GLN A 189 -46.55 -24.02 -15.26
C GLN A 189 -46.21 -23.01 -14.16
N MET A 190 -47.19 -22.67 -13.29
CA MET A 190 -46.96 -21.77 -12.16
C MET A 190 -46.05 -22.42 -11.10
N HIS A 191 -46.23 -23.70 -10.79
CA HIS A 191 -45.32 -24.45 -9.92
C HIS A 191 -43.89 -24.51 -10.47
N THR A 192 -43.71 -24.82 -11.76
CA THR A 192 -42.38 -24.83 -12.37
C THR A 192 -41.70 -23.46 -12.29
N ARG A 193 -42.44 -22.37 -12.53
CA ARG A 193 -41.90 -21.00 -12.40
C ARG A 193 -41.57 -20.62 -10.95
N LEU A 194 -42.37 -21.07 -9.99
CA LEU A 194 -42.08 -20.86 -8.57
C LEU A 194 -40.82 -21.63 -8.14
N ASP A 195 -40.63 -22.87 -8.60
CA ASP A 195 -39.42 -23.66 -8.33
C ASP A 195 -38.16 -23.07 -9.00
N GLU A 196 -38.26 -22.60 -10.24
CA GLU A 196 -37.19 -21.83 -10.89
C GLU A 196 -36.87 -20.54 -10.11
N ASN A 197 -37.88 -19.83 -9.62
CA ASN A 197 -37.66 -18.63 -8.83
C ASN A 197 -37.04 -18.95 -7.46
N ARG A 198 -37.46 -20.04 -6.80
CA ARG A 198 -36.88 -20.52 -5.53
C ARG A 198 -35.40 -20.87 -5.69
N THR A 199 -35.04 -21.62 -6.74
CA THR A 199 -33.65 -21.98 -7.01
C THR A 199 -32.80 -20.74 -7.31
N ASN A 200 -33.32 -19.78 -8.08
CA ASN A 200 -32.65 -18.49 -8.31
C ASN A 200 -32.49 -17.69 -7.01
N MET A 201 -33.51 -17.66 -6.14
CA MET A 201 -33.44 -17.00 -4.82
C MET A 201 -32.43 -17.67 -3.89
N ALA A 202 -32.37 -19.00 -3.86
CA ALA A 202 -31.40 -19.76 -3.07
C ALA A 202 -29.97 -19.52 -3.56
N MET A 203 -29.74 -19.49 -4.88
CA MET A 203 -28.43 -19.14 -5.46
C MET A 203 -28.06 -17.69 -5.14
N ALA A 204 -28.99 -16.74 -5.27
CA ALA A 204 -28.75 -15.34 -4.94
C ALA A 204 -28.42 -15.16 -3.45
N ALA A 205 -29.13 -15.85 -2.56
CA ALA A 205 -28.86 -15.84 -1.13
C ALA A 205 -27.50 -16.45 -0.79
N ALA A 206 -27.10 -17.54 -1.45
CA ALA A 206 -25.79 -18.15 -1.27
C ALA A 206 -24.64 -17.22 -1.71
N VAL A 207 -24.82 -16.51 -2.85
CA VAL A 207 -23.86 -15.50 -3.31
C VAL A 207 -23.80 -14.33 -2.33
N LEU A 208 -24.95 -13.80 -1.90
CA LEU A 208 -25.03 -12.73 -0.90
C LEU A 208 -24.31 -13.11 0.40
N LYS A 209 -24.56 -14.31 0.93
CA LYS A 209 -23.89 -14.82 2.14
C LYS A 209 -22.37 -14.87 1.99
N LYS A 210 -21.87 -15.30 0.82
CA LYS A 210 -20.44 -15.27 0.51
C LYS A 210 -19.89 -13.85 0.46
N THR A 211 -20.61 -12.93 -0.18
CA THR A 211 -20.23 -11.50 -0.27
C THR A 211 -20.23 -10.82 1.10
N VAL A 212 -21.20 -11.12 1.97
CA VAL A 212 -21.24 -10.67 3.36
C VAL A 212 -20.02 -11.13 4.13
N GLY A 213 -19.62 -12.40 3.99
CA GLY A 213 -18.38 -12.92 4.59
C GLY A 213 -17.13 -12.15 4.12
N GLN A 214 -17.00 -11.94 2.82
CA GLN A 214 -15.88 -11.18 2.24
C GLN A 214 -15.86 -9.72 2.71
N LEU A 215 -17.02 -9.08 2.85
CA LEU A 215 -17.13 -7.71 3.35
C LEU A 215 -16.77 -7.62 4.84
N ASN A 216 -17.16 -8.60 5.65
CA ASN A 216 -16.76 -8.67 7.06
C ASN A 216 -15.23 -8.81 7.21
N ASP A 217 -14.60 -9.69 6.44
CA ASP A 217 -13.13 -9.84 6.42
C ASP A 217 -12.44 -8.54 5.98
N PHE A 218 -13.02 -7.85 4.99
CA PHE A 218 -12.52 -6.57 4.52
C PHE A 218 -12.60 -5.46 5.58
N ILE A 219 -13.72 -5.36 6.31
CA ILE A 219 -13.88 -4.40 7.43
C ILE A 219 -12.89 -4.68 8.55
N GLU A 220 -12.69 -5.95 8.90
CA GLU A 220 -11.74 -6.34 9.93
C GLU A 220 -10.32 -5.92 9.53
N SER A 221 -9.92 -6.18 8.28
CA SER A 221 -8.64 -5.70 7.75
C SER A 221 -8.54 -4.17 7.73
N LEU A 222 -9.62 -3.46 7.36
CA LEU A 222 -9.65 -1.99 7.37
C LEU A 222 -9.46 -1.41 8.77
N ASN A 223 -10.15 -1.95 9.79
CA ASN A 223 -10.01 -1.50 11.17
C ASN A 223 -8.59 -1.74 11.70
N GLN A 224 -8.01 -2.92 11.45
CA GLN A 224 -6.63 -3.22 11.84
C GLN A 224 -5.64 -2.27 11.18
N ARG A 225 -5.84 -1.93 9.90
CA ARG A 225 -5.02 -0.93 9.19
C ARG A 225 -5.20 0.48 9.74
N ALA A 226 -6.42 0.89 10.08
CA ALA A 226 -6.69 2.20 10.66
C ALA A 226 -6.06 2.35 12.05
N GLU A 227 -6.11 1.29 12.88
CA GLU A 227 -5.47 1.25 14.19
C GLU A 227 -3.95 1.32 14.07
N ALA A 228 -3.34 0.49 13.21
CA ALA A 228 -1.91 0.53 12.94
C ALA A 228 -1.47 1.91 12.40
N GLN A 229 -2.29 2.53 11.55
CA GLN A 229 -2.05 3.88 11.06
C GLN A 229 -2.11 4.92 12.19
N GLY A 230 -3.07 4.81 13.11
CA GLY A 230 -3.17 5.69 14.28
C GLY A 230 -1.93 5.60 15.18
N GLN A 231 -1.44 4.39 15.45
CA GLN A 231 -0.20 4.17 16.22
C GLN A 231 1.01 4.81 15.52
N ALA A 232 1.16 4.60 14.21
CA ALA A 232 2.24 5.20 13.43
C ALA A 232 2.19 6.74 13.45
N ILE A 233 1.00 7.34 13.43
CA ILE A 233 0.85 8.81 13.52
C ILE A 233 1.36 9.33 14.86
N VAL A 234 1.06 8.66 15.97
CA VAL A 234 1.54 9.05 17.30
C VAL A 234 3.08 8.99 17.36
N GLU A 235 3.67 7.90 16.89
CA GLU A 235 5.13 7.71 16.86
C GLU A 235 5.82 8.79 15.99
N ILE A 236 5.30 9.04 14.78
CA ILE A 236 5.86 10.09 13.91
C ILE A 236 5.71 11.48 14.57
N THR A 237 4.59 11.75 15.25
CA THR A 237 4.38 13.04 15.94
C THR A 237 5.42 13.28 17.04
N GLU A 238 5.75 12.24 17.81
CA GLU A 238 6.80 12.30 18.84
C GLU A 238 8.17 12.61 18.23
N ILE A 239 8.54 11.92 17.14
CA ILE A 239 9.80 12.16 16.41
C ILE A 239 9.90 13.62 15.95
N PHE A 240 8.82 14.21 15.42
CA PHE A 240 8.83 15.61 14.97
C PHE A 240 8.83 16.62 16.13
N ALA A 241 8.32 16.25 17.31
CA ALA A 241 8.47 17.06 18.51
C ALA A 241 9.94 17.12 18.95
N ASP A 242 10.63 15.97 19.00
CA ASP A 242 12.07 15.89 19.29
C ASP A 242 12.90 16.69 18.29
N PHE A 243 12.53 16.60 17.01
CA PHE A 243 13.22 17.32 15.95
C PHE A 243 13.04 18.85 16.04
N THR A 244 11.94 19.33 16.63
CA THR A 244 11.73 20.75 16.98
C THR A 244 12.67 21.17 18.11
N ILE A 245 12.79 20.36 19.17
CA ILE A 245 13.71 20.61 20.28
C ILE A 245 15.17 20.63 19.78
N MET A 246 15.54 19.67 18.93
CA MET A 246 16.87 19.61 18.30
C MET A 246 17.17 20.86 17.46
N SER A 247 16.17 21.38 16.75
CA SER A 247 16.31 22.62 15.97
C SER A 247 16.52 23.85 16.85
N LEU A 248 15.83 23.93 18.00
CA LEU A 248 16.05 25.00 19.00
C LEU A 248 17.47 24.93 19.58
N ASN A 249 17.92 23.74 19.97
CA ASN A 249 19.28 23.55 20.48
C ASN A 249 20.34 23.91 19.43
N THR A 250 20.10 23.54 18.16
CA THR A 250 20.99 23.89 17.05
C THR A 250 21.10 25.41 16.88
N ASN A 251 19.99 26.15 16.97
CA ASN A 251 20.01 27.62 16.91
C ASN A 251 20.80 28.24 18.07
N GLU A 252 20.65 27.73 19.30
CA GLU A 252 21.43 28.18 20.46
C GLU A 252 22.94 27.93 20.26
N ARG A 253 23.30 26.76 19.71
CA ARG A 253 24.70 26.44 19.38
C ARG A 253 25.27 27.36 18.31
N ILE A 254 24.46 27.76 17.31
CA ILE A 254 24.89 28.72 16.28
C ILE A 254 25.15 30.09 16.90
N ASP A 255 24.26 30.59 17.76
CA ASP A 255 24.46 31.86 18.47
C ASP A 255 25.74 31.84 19.34
N GLY A 256 25.94 30.73 20.07
CA GLY A 256 27.16 30.51 20.85
C GLY A 256 28.42 30.50 19.99
N GLN A 257 28.38 29.84 18.82
CA GLN A 257 29.49 29.82 17.87
C GLN A 257 29.77 31.20 17.28
N GLN A 258 28.75 31.98 16.91
CA GLN A 258 28.95 33.34 16.39
C GLN A 258 29.64 34.26 17.41
N LYS A 259 29.27 34.15 18.69
CA LYS A 259 29.95 34.88 19.77
C LYS A 259 31.41 34.44 19.91
N ALA A 260 31.69 33.14 19.83
CA ALA A 260 33.05 32.61 19.87
C ALA A 260 33.89 33.07 18.67
N PHE A 261 33.33 33.07 17.46
CA PHE A 261 34.01 33.57 16.26
C PHE A 261 34.30 35.06 16.34
N SER A 262 33.37 35.86 16.87
CA SER A 262 33.59 37.29 17.08
C SER A 262 34.75 37.57 18.04
N ARG A 263 34.85 36.79 19.13
CA ARG A 263 36.00 36.88 20.06
C ARG A 263 37.31 36.51 19.36
N LEU A 264 37.34 35.39 18.64
CA LEU A 264 38.53 34.96 17.90
C LEU A 264 38.96 35.97 16.82
N GLN A 265 38.01 36.66 16.18
CA GLN A 265 38.34 37.74 15.23
C GLN A 265 39.02 38.92 15.94
N ASN A 266 38.54 39.31 17.12
CA ASN A 266 39.17 40.36 17.91
C ASN A 266 40.58 39.94 18.36
N ASP A 267 40.73 38.72 18.90
CA ASP A 267 42.02 38.18 19.33
C ASP A 267 43.02 38.10 18.17
N ALA A 268 42.56 37.70 16.99
CA ALA A 268 43.38 37.69 15.78
C ALA A 268 43.80 39.11 15.35
N GLY A 269 42.90 40.09 15.48
CA GLY A 269 43.21 41.50 15.23
C GLY A 269 44.24 42.07 16.21
N GLU A 270 44.11 41.77 17.50
CA GLU A 270 45.08 42.17 18.53
C GLU A 270 46.45 41.53 18.28
N MET A 271 46.48 40.25 17.94
CA MET A 271 47.70 39.54 17.54
C MET A 271 48.38 40.18 16.32
N ALA A 272 47.62 40.67 15.34
CA ALA A 272 48.19 41.40 14.20
C ALA A 272 48.84 42.73 14.64
N GLY A 273 48.25 43.43 15.61
CA GLY A 273 48.85 44.61 16.25
C GLY A 273 50.15 44.29 16.96
N ILE A 274 50.15 43.26 17.82
CA ILE A 274 51.34 42.79 18.54
C ILE A 274 52.45 42.41 17.58
N LEU A 275 52.14 41.69 16.49
CA LEU A 275 53.13 41.32 15.49
C LEU A 275 53.77 42.54 14.82
N LYS A 276 53.00 43.58 14.55
CA LYS A 276 53.53 44.83 13.99
C LYS A 276 54.51 45.50 14.95
N ASP A 277 54.17 45.58 16.23
CA ASP A 277 55.04 46.19 17.25
C ASP A 277 56.35 45.41 17.41
N ILE A 278 56.27 44.09 17.39
CA ILE A 278 57.42 43.20 17.47
C ILE A 278 58.33 43.34 16.23
N VAL A 279 57.78 43.47 15.03
CA VAL A 279 58.59 43.74 13.82
C VAL A 279 59.36 45.05 13.99
N GLY A 280 58.71 46.12 14.45
CA GLY A 280 59.38 47.40 14.73
C GLY A 280 60.45 47.31 15.82
N ALA A 281 60.21 46.51 16.87
CA ALA A 281 61.20 46.24 17.91
C ALA A 281 62.41 45.45 17.35
N THR A 282 62.18 44.52 16.43
CA THR A 282 63.23 43.74 15.77
C THR A 282 64.09 44.62 14.86
N GLU A 283 63.49 45.55 14.13
CA GLU A 283 64.23 46.55 13.33
C GLU A 283 65.10 47.46 14.21
N THR A 284 64.57 47.89 15.36
CA THR A 284 65.33 48.69 16.32
C THR A 284 66.51 47.90 16.94
N LEU A 285 66.29 46.62 17.23
CA LEU A 285 67.33 45.69 17.69
C LEU A 285 68.41 45.48 16.63
N ASP A 286 68.04 45.32 15.35
CA ASP A 286 68.98 45.19 14.23
C ASP A 286 69.85 46.45 14.09
N HIS A 287 69.25 47.64 14.18
CA HIS A 287 69.98 48.90 14.17
C HIS A 287 70.98 48.99 15.35
N SER A 288 70.52 48.68 16.56
CA SER A 288 71.36 48.70 17.77
C SER A 288 72.50 47.66 17.69
N SER A 289 72.23 46.48 17.14
CA SER A 289 73.22 45.44 16.87
C SER A 289 74.28 45.95 15.87
N GLY A 290 73.84 46.64 14.80
CA GLY A 290 74.73 47.30 13.84
C GLY A 290 75.67 48.31 14.50
N GLN A 291 75.16 49.16 15.39
CA GLN A 291 75.95 50.15 16.13
C GLN A 291 76.96 49.47 17.07
N ALA A 292 76.55 48.46 17.83
CA ALA A 292 77.44 47.72 18.73
C ALA A 292 78.58 47.05 17.96
N ARG A 293 78.30 46.48 16.78
CA ARG A 293 79.29 45.89 15.89
C ARG A 293 80.34 46.92 15.42
N SER A 294 79.89 48.11 15.02
CA SER A 294 80.78 49.20 14.62
C SER A 294 81.66 49.66 15.77
N PHE A 295 81.07 49.84 16.96
CA PHE A 295 81.80 50.23 18.17
C PHE A 295 82.85 49.19 18.59
N LEU A 296 82.54 47.90 18.50
CA LEU A 296 83.49 46.82 18.77
C LEU A 296 84.64 46.82 17.77
N ALA A 297 84.39 47.07 16.49
CA ALA A 297 85.42 47.16 15.47
C ALA A 297 86.38 48.34 15.72
N GLU A 298 85.84 49.51 16.05
CA GLU A 298 86.61 50.71 16.40
C GLU A 298 87.44 50.51 17.69
N SER A 299 86.85 49.87 18.70
CA SER A 299 87.52 49.56 19.97
C SER A 299 88.69 48.58 19.76
N ASN A 300 88.50 47.56 18.94
CA ASN A 300 89.58 46.63 18.59
C ASN A 300 90.71 47.32 17.84
N SER A 301 90.40 48.24 16.92
CA SER A 301 91.42 49.07 16.23
C SER A 301 92.20 49.92 17.22
N SER A 302 91.52 50.62 18.13
CA SER A 302 92.14 51.46 19.16
C SER A 302 93.08 50.66 20.08
N VAL A 303 92.68 49.45 20.47
CA VAL A 303 93.54 48.56 21.27
C VAL A 303 94.77 48.09 20.49
N ALA A 304 94.63 47.81 19.19
CA ALA A 304 95.76 47.45 18.34
C ALA A 304 96.78 48.61 18.23
N GLU A 305 96.32 49.84 18.03
CA GLU A 305 97.17 51.04 18.02
C GLU A 305 97.88 51.26 19.36
N MET A 306 97.17 51.06 20.47
CA MET A 306 97.76 51.14 21.82
C MET A 306 98.88 50.11 22.01
N ARG A 307 98.69 48.87 21.56
CA ARG A 307 99.74 47.82 21.61
C ARG A 307 100.95 48.19 20.78
N GLU A 308 100.76 48.80 19.62
CA GLU A 308 101.86 49.31 18.80
C GLU A 308 102.65 50.42 19.52
N ALA A 309 101.93 51.37 20.13
CA ALA A 309 102.54 52.46 20.91
C ALA A 309 103.35 51.93 22.11
N LEU A 310 102.80 50.96 22.87
CA LEU A 310 103.51 50.32 23.99
C LEU A 310 104.76 49.55 23.54
N SER A 311 104.71 48.92 22.37
CA SER A 311 105.88 48.28 21.74
C SER A 311 106.98 49.30 21.45
N LYS A 312 106.62 50.46 20.87
CA LYS A 312 107.55 51.58 20.62
C LYS A 312 108.13 52.13 21.93
N ILE A 313 107.32 52.32 22.97
CA ILE A 313 107.78 52.77 24.30
C ILE A 313 108.76 51.76 24.89
N THR A 314 108.43 50.48 24.84
CA THR A 314 109.31 49.40 25.33
C THR A 314 110.67 49.41 24.62
N HIS A 315 110.68 49.65 23.31
CA HIS A 315 111.91 49.77 22.53
C HIS A 315 112.72 51.03 22.91
N SER A 316 112.07 52.18 23.10
CA SER A 316 112.71 53.42 23.56
C SER A 316 113.31 53.30 24.96
N LEU A 317 112.60 52.65 25.90
CA LEU A 317 113.12 52.39 27.25
C LEU A 317 114.38 51.53 27.23
N LYS A 318 114.47 50.53 26.34
CA LYS A 318 115.71 49.74 26.16
C LYS A 318 116.89 50.60 25.74
N LYS A 319 116.69 51.49 24.76
CA LYS A 319 117.73 52.43 24.30
C LYS A 319 118.16 53.39 25.43
N LEU A 320 117.22 53.86 26.24
CA LEU A 320 117.55 54.72 27.39
C LEU A 320 118.40 54.00 28.43
N ILE A 321 118.18 52.70 28.69
CA ILE A 321 119.04 51.91 29.59
C ILE A 321 120.46 51.85 29.04
N GLU A 322 120.62 51.59 27.74
CA GLU A 322 121.94 51.54 27.09
C GLU A 322 122.69 52.86 27.23
N ILE A 323 122.03 53.98 26.93
CA ILE A 323 122.60 55.33 27.08
C ILE A 323 122.96 55.62 28.54
N ASN A 324 122.06 55.30 29.47
CA ASN A 324 122.28 55.54 30.90
C ASN A 324 123.46 54.74 31.46
N ASN A 325 123.65 53.50 31.01
CA ASN A 325 124.81 52.67 31.38
C ASN A 325 126.13 53.28 30.86
N VAL A 326 126.13 53.82 29.65
CA VAL A 326 127.29 54.55 29.10
C VAL A 326 127.58 55.79 29.95
N MET A 327 126.56 56.55 30.35
CA MET A 327 126.73 57.72 31.22
C MET A 327 127.29 57.36 32.60
N ALA A 328 126.80 56.30 33.23
CA ALA A 328 127.35 55.80 34.50
C ALA A 328 128.82 55.41 34.33
N THR A 329 129.16 54.71 33.25
CA THR A 329 130.54 54.30 32.95
C THR A 329 131.46 55.52 32.74
N ILE A 330 131.01 56.54 32.01
CA ILE A 330 131.76 57.80 31.82
C ILE A 330 131.95 58.51 33.15
N GLY A 331 130.91 58.54 34.00
CA GLY A 331 130.97 59.11 35.35
C GLY A 331 132.03 58.40 36.21
N ASP A 332 132.02 57.07 36.26
CA ASP A 332 133.00 56.27 36.99
C ASP A 332 134.43 56.49 36.47
N GLN A 333 134.62 56.49 35.14
CA GLN A 333 135.90 56.78 34.52
C GLN A 333 136.39 58.19 34.85
N THR A 334 135.51 59.19 34.79
CA THR A 334 135.85 60.58 35.12
C THR A 334 136.23 60.71 36.59
N ASN A 335 135.52 60.04 37.49
CA ASN A 335 135.82 60.03 38.91
C ASN A 335 137.21 59.41 39.19
N LEU A 336 137.55 58.30 38.53
CA LEU A 336 138.88 57.68 38.61
C LEU A 336 139.98 58.58 38.06
N LEU A 337 139.76 59.24 36.90
CA LEU A 337 140.70 60.22 36.36
C LEU A 337 140.91 61.39 37.33
N SER A 338 139.82 61.88 37.92
CA SER A 338 139.85 63.00 38.86
C SER A 338 140.57 62.67 40.17
N LEU A 339 140.39 61.44 40.65
CA LEU A 339 141.11 60.92 41.80
C LEU A 339 142.61 60.82 41.51
N ASN A 340 142.99 60.26 40.35
CA ASN A 340 144.39 60.18 39.94
C ASN A 340 145.02 61.59 39.80
N ALA A 341 144.29 62.55 39.21
CA ALA A 341 144.72 63.93 39.11
C ALA A 341 144.85 64.62 40.48
N SER A 342 143.93 64.34 41.42
CA SER A 342 144.01 64.87 42.80
C SER A 342 145.22 64.32 43.55
N ILE A 343 145.54 63.03 43.37
CA ILE A 343 146.73 62.39 43.96
C ILE A 343 148.01 63.02 43.42
N GLU A 344 148.11 63.21 42.10
CA GLU A 344 149.31 63.78 41.48
C GLU A 344 149.48 65.28 41.81
N ALA A 345 148.36 66.01 41.93
CA ALA A 345 148.37 67.40 42.40
C ALA A 345 148.81 67.51 43.88
N ALA A 346 148.42 66.58 44.75
CA ALA A 346 148.93 66.50 46.12
C ALA A 346 150.43 66.17 46.16
N ARG A 347 150.91 65.34 45.23
CA ARG A 347 152.32 64.95 45.09
C ARG A 347 153.23 66.12 44.66
N ALA A 348 152.69 67.08 43.90
CA ALA A 348 153.38 68.29 43.47
C ALA A 348 153.47 69.39 44.56
N GLY A 349 152.89 69.18 45.76
CA GLY A 349 152.99 70.11 46.89
C GLY A 349 152.34 71.48 46.62
N GLU A 350 152.99 72.58 47.01
CA GLU A 350 152.49 73.96 46.87
C GLU A 350 152.17 74.33 45.40
N ALA A 351 152.95 73.83 44.43
CA ALA A 351 152.75 74.11 43.01
C ALA A 351 151.50 73.43 42.42
N GLY A 352 151.02 72.33 43.02
CA GLY A 352 149.85 71.56 42.57
C GLY A 352 148.53 72.00 43.18
N ARG A 353 148.54 72.95 44.12
CA ARG A 353 147.37 73.29 44.95
C ARG A 353 146.15 73.76 44.15
N GLY A 354 146.35 74.53 43.07
CA GLY A 354 145.26 74.94 42.17
C GLY A 354 144.68 73.78 41.36
N PHE A 355 145.53 72.86 40.88
CA PHE A 355 145.10 71.64 40.18
C PHE A 355 144.36 70.67 41.10
N ALA A 356 144.75 70.58 42.38
CA ALA A 356 144.08 69.74 43.36
C ALA A 356 142.63 70.19 43.60
N VAL A 357 142.36 71.50 43.66
CA VAL A 357 141.00 72.03 43.81
C VAL A 357 140.13 71.70 42.59
N VAL A 358 140.67 71.88 41.38
CA VAL A 358 139.94 71.54 40.14
C VAL A 358 139.67 70.04 40.06
N ALA A 359 140.66 69.19 40.38
CA ALA A 359 140.49 67.74 40.37
C ALA A 359 139.52 67.26 41.47
N GLN A 360 139.45 67.92 42.62
CA GLN A 360 138.44 67.57 43.62
C GLN A 360 137.02 67.95 43.17
N GLU A 361 136.88 69.08 42.47
CA GLU A 361 135.57 69.54 41.97
C GLU A 361 135.08 68.70 40.78
N ILE A 362 135.97 68.29 39.86
CA ILE A 362 135.65 67.33 38.80
C ILE A 362 135.24 65.97 39.40
N GLY A 363 135.88 65.53 40.48
CA GLY A 363 135.55 64.27 41.17
C GLY A 363 134.14 64.31 41.77
N LYS A 364 133.76 65.43 42.41
CA LYS A 364 132.39 65.63 42.89
C LYS A 364 131.36 65.66 41.77
N LEU A 365 131.65 66.33 40.65
CA LEU A 365 130.79 66.36 39.46
C LEU A 365 130.60 64.96 38.86
N ALA A 366 131.65 64.16 38.84
CA ALA A 366 131.63 62.78 38.38
C ALA A 366 130.78 61.88 39.31
N ASP A 367 130.98 61.95 40.62
CA ASP A 367 130.15 61.24 41.62
C ASP A 367 128.68 61.65 41.54
N TYR A 368 128.41 62.95 41.37
CA TYR A 368 127.05 63.45 41.16
C TYR A 368 126.42 62.92 39.87
N SER A 369 127.21 62.80 38.79
CA SER A 369 126.76 62.24 37.51
C SER A 369 126.42 60.75 37.62
N VAL A 370 127.22 59.97 38.34
CA VAL A 370 126.96 58.53 38.62
C VAL A 370 125.70 58.37 39.46
N LYS A 371 125.54 59.16 40.52
CA LYS A 371 124.31 59.16 41.35
C LYS A 371 123.07 59.50 40.51
N ASN A 372 123.15 60.51 39.65
CA ASN A 372 122.05 60.84 38.74
C ASN A 372 121.76 59.71 37.74
N ALA A 373 122.78 59.06 37.18
CA ALA A 373 122.60 57.91 36.30
C ALA A 373 121.90 56.75 37.04
N HIS A 374 122.20 56.51 38.32
CA HIS A 374 121.45 55.55 39.13
C HIS A 374 119.98 55.96 39.33
N SER A 375 119.70 57.22 39.65
CA SER A 375 118.32 57.71 39.77
C SER A 375 117.53 57.58 38.46
N VAL A 376 118.16 57.86 37.31
CA VAL A 376 117.55 57.65 35.99
C VAL A 376 117.30 56.16 35.72
N ALA A 377 118.21 55.26 36.14
CA ALA A 377 118.00 53.82 36.02
C ALA A 377 116.75 53.35 36.79
N ASP A 378 116.53 53.88 38.00
CA ASP A 378 115.34 53.57 38.80
C ASP A 378 114.05 54.04 38.13
N ILE A 379 114.03 55.26 37.58
CA ILE A 379 112.89 55.80 36.82
C ILE A 379 112.60 54.94 35.57
N ILE A 380 113.63 54.49 34.85
CA ILE A 380 113.45 53.61 33.69
C ILE A 380 112.87 52.26 34.12
N LYS A 381 113.34 51.70 35.24
CA LYS A 381 112.84 50.44 35.80
C LYS A 381 111.37 50.54 36.18
N GLU A 382 110.96 51.63 36.82
CA GLU A 382 109.57 51.93 37.14
C GLU A 382 108.72 52.07 35.88
N SER A 383 109.17 52.87 34.91
CA SER A 383 108.48 53.08 33.62
C SER A 383 108.27 51.76 32.86
N ARG A 384 109.25 50.85 32.91
CA ARG A 384 109.15 49.52 32.31
C ARG A 384 108.13 48.64 33.03
N ALA A 385 108.06 48.71 34.35
CA ALA A 385 107.04 47.99 35.13
C ALA A 385 105.63 48.49 34.82
N ILE A 386 105.44 49.81 34.71
CA ILE A 386 104.16 50.41 34.29
C ILE A 386 103.80 49.97 32.87
N THR A 387 104.71 50.10 31.92
CA THR A 387 104.48 49.68 30.51
C THR A 387 104.07 48.22 30.42
N ARG A 388 104.73 47.33 31.17
CA ARG A 388 104.37 45.91 31.24
C ARG A 388 102.95 45.69 31.78
N ARG A 389 102.58 46.38 32.87
CA ARG A 389 101.22 46.29 33.41
C ARG A 389 100.16 46.76 32.41
N VAL A 390 100.43 47.83 31.66
CA VAL A 390 99.51 48.32 30.62
C VAL A 390 99.42 47.30 29.47
N GLN A 391 100.53 46.66 29.08
CA GLN A 391 100.53 45.58 28.09
C GLN A 391 99.65 44.41 28.52
N GLU A 392 99.85 43.90 29.75
CA GLU A 392 99.04 42.81 30.32
C GLU A 392 97.55 43.19 30.38
N SER A 393 97.23 44.43 30.76
CA SER A 393 95.85 44.95 30.74
C SER A 393 95.27 45.00 29.32
N SER A 394 96.08 45.39 28.33
CA SER A 394 95.67 45.43 26.91
C SER A 394 95.34 44.05 26.37
N ASP A 395 96.08 43.03 26.79
CA ASP A 395 95.85 41.64 26.38
C ASP A 395 94.50 41.13 26.91
N VAL A 396 94.19 41.42 28.18
CA VAL A 396 92.89 41.10 28.80
C VAL A 396 91.74 41.82 28.10
N VAL A 397 91.90 43.10 27.76
CA VAL A 397 90.88 43.86 27.02
C VAL A 397 90.63 43.25 25.64
N THR A 398 91.69 42.83 24.93
CA THR A 398 91.56 42.16 23.64
C THR A 398 90.76 40.86 23.74
N GLU A 399 91.04 40.04 24.76
CA GLU A 399 90.29 38.80 24.99
C GLU A 399 88.80 39.08 25.24
N LYS A 400 88.48 40.11 26.03
CA LYS A 400 87.10 40.53 26.29
C LYS A 400 86.39 40.99 25.03
N PHE A 401 87.02 41.80 24.18
CA PHE A 401 86.42 42.23 22.92
C PHE A 401 86.23 41.08 21.94
N ASN A 402 87.14 40.11 21.88
CA ASN A 402 86.95 38.91 21.05
C ASN A 402 85.74 38.08 21.50
N LYS A 403 85.55 37.90 22.82
CA LYS A 403 84.35 37.23 23.37
C LYS A 403 83.08 38.01 23.02
N GLN A 404 83.10 39.33 23.20
CA GLN A 404 81.96 40.18 22.90
C GLN A 404 81.61 40.21 21.40
N GLN A 405 82.61 40.09 20.51
CA GLN A 405 82.37 39.93 19.07
C GLN A 405 81.68 38.60 18.74
N ALA A 406 82.05 37.51 19.40
CA ALA A 406 81.38 36.21 19.22
C ALA A 406 79.91 36.27 19.71
N GLU A 407 79.66 36.92 20.85
CA GLU A 407 78.30 37.17 21.35
C GLU A 407 77.49 38.04 20.37
N GLN A 408 78.12 39.06 19.77
CA GLN A 408 77.49 39.91 18.77
C GLN A 408 77.05 39.13 17.53
N LEU A 409 77.88 38.18 17.05
CA LEU A 409 77.51 37.31 15.93
C LEU A 409 76.33 36.40 16.27
N SER A 410 76.27 35.89 17.50
CA SER A 410 75.10 35.13 17.99
C SER A 410 73.85 36.01 18.04
N MET A 411 73.98 37.26 18.48
CA MET A 411 72.86 38.22 18.50
C MET A 411 72.29 38.44 17.10
N ASP A 412 73.13 38.61 16.08
CA ASP A 412 72.67 38.76 14.69
C ASP A 412 71.88 37.54 14.18
N GLN A 413 72.31 36.33 14.56
CA GLN A 413 71.59 35.11 14.21
C GLN A 413 70.22 35.07 14.89
N HIS A 414 70.12 35.49 16.15
CA HIS A 414 68.85 35.57 16.87
C HIS A 414 67.90 36.59 16.24
N ILE A 415 68.40 37.77 15.84
CA ILE A 415 67.59 38.81 15.17
C ILE A 415 67.03 38.28 13.84
N LYS A 416 67.84 37.58 13.04
CA LYS A 416 67.36 36.93 11.80
C LYS A 416 66.30 35.87 12.07
N SER A 417 66.54 34.99 13.04
CA SER A 417 65.58 33.95 13.42
C SER A 417 64.27 34.55 13.94
N MET A 418 64.32 35.65 14.67
CA MET A 418 63.14 36.40 15.11
C MET A 418 62.32 36.87 13.91
N GLY A 419 62.96 37.49 12.90
CA GLY A 419 62.28 37.92 11.68
C GLY A 419 61.55 36.77 10.96
N GLU A 420 62.19 35.60 10.84
CA GLU A 420 61.56 34.42 10.23
C GLU A 420 60.36 33.89 11.04
N ILE A 421 60.45 33.89 12.37
CA ILE A 421 59.38 33.47 13.27
C ILE A 421 58.19 34.41 13.16
N PHE A 422 58.41 35.72 13.14
CA PHE A 422 57.32 36.70 13.07
C PHE A 422 56.62 36.70 11.72
N GLU A 423 57.35 36.50 10.61
CA GLU A 423 56.72 36.30 9.31
C GLU A 423 55.90 35.01 9.24
N ARG A 424 56.36 33.94 9.88
CA ARG A 424 55.56 32.70 10.00
C ARG A 424 54.29 32.96 10.81
N GLN A 425 54.39 33.67 11.93
CA GLN A 425 53.26 33.98 12.79
C GLN A 425 52.24 34.90 12.08
N ARG A 426 52.71 35.85 11.26
CA ARG A 426 51.87 36.69 10.40
C ARG A 426 51.03 35.86 9.43
N ARG A 427 51.65 34.90 8.73
CA ARG A 427 50.91 33.98 7.82
C ARG A 427 49.90 33.10 8.54
N ILE A 428 50.23 32.62 9.74
CA ILE A 428 49.30 31.85 10.57
C ILE A 428 48.09 32.70 10.93
N ASN A 429 48.29 33.95 11.33
CA ASN A 429 47.22 34.89 11.66
C ASN A 429 46.30 35.18 10.46
N GLU A 430 46.87 35.43 9.27
CA GLU A 430 46.10 35.62 8.04
C GLU A 430 45.26 34.38 7.69
N THR A 431 45.84 33.18 7.84
CA THR A 431 45.13 31.92 7.61
C THR A 431 43.98 31.74 8.59
N LEU A 432 44.20 32.05 9.87
CA LEU A 432 43.19 32.00 10.92
C LEU A 432 42.00 32.92 10.59
N LEU A 433 42.26 34.15 10.15
CA LEU A 433 41.21 35.09 9.73
C LEU A 433 40.38 34.55 8.56
N GLY A 434 41.04 33.93 7.56
CA GLY A 434 40.35 33.28 6.45
C GLY A 434 39.49 32.08 6.88
N GLN A 435 39.97 31.28 7.82
CA GLN A 435 39.21 30.16 8.40
C GLN A 435 37.99 30.66 9.19
N LEU A 436 38.14 31.74 9.98
CA LEU A 436 37.02 32.35 10.72
C LEU A 436 35.94 32.90 9.79
N ALA A 437 36.33 33.51 8.66
CA ALA A 437 35.37 33.95 7.65
C ALA A 437 34.57 32.76 7.06
N SER A 438 35.26 31.66 6.75
CA SER A 438 34.62 30.43 6.24
C SER A 438 33.68 29.80 7.27
N LEU A 439 34.07 29.78 8.55
CA LEU A 439 33.23 29.28 9.65
C LEU A 439 31.98 30.15 9.87
N ASN A 440 32.09 31.47 9.75
CA ASN A 440 30.93 32.37 9.80
C ASN A 440 29.95 32.09 8.66
N GLN A 441 30.45 31.85 7.44
CA GLN A 441 29.60 31.46 6.31
C GLN A 441 28.89 30.13 6.56
N LEU A 442 29.61 29.13 7.08
CA LEU A 442 29.04 27.84 7.43
C LEU A 442 27.96 27.96 8.50
N ALA A 443 28.20 28.74 9.57
CA ALA A 443 27.21 29.00 10.60
C ALA A 443 25.92 29.64 10.04
N ALA A 444 26.07 30.60 9.11
CA ALA A 444 24.95 31.23 8.43
C ALA A 444 24.19 30.27 7.49
N GLU A 445 24.87 29.28 6.91
CA GLU A 445 24.23 28.22 6.13
C GLU A 445 23.46 27.24 7.01
N ILE A 446 24.05 26.78 8.12
CA ILE A 446 23.38 25.93 9.10
C ILE A 446 22.12 26.62 9.62
N ALA A 447 22.19 27.91 9.96
CA ALA A 447 21.02 28.69 10.41
C ALA A 447 19.88 28.69 9.38
N ARG A 448 20.20 28.90 8.09
CA ARG A 448 19.22 28.86 6.99
C ARG A 448 18.62 27.46 6.81
N ASN A 449 19.45 26.42 6.93
CA ASN A 449 19.00 25.03 6.85
C ASN A 449 18.08 24.68 8.02
N THR A 450 18.41 25.11 9.24
CA THR A 450 17.57 24.92 10.44
C THR A 450 16.23 25.66 10.33
N ASP A 451 16.20 26.88 9.80
CA ASP A 451 14.93 27.60 9.53
C ASP A 451 14.05 26.86 8.51
N THR A 452 14.66 26.40 7.42
CA THR A 452 13.95 25.64 6.38
C THR A 452 13.43 24.31 6.93
N GLN A 453 14.25 23.61 7.70
CA GLN A 453 13.91 22.37 8.39
C GLN A 453 12.72 22.57 9.33
N ASN A 454 12.71 23.64 10.13
CA ASN A 454 11.59 24.01 10.99
C ASN A 454 10.28 24.25 10.22
N LYS A 455 10.33 24.90 9.05
CA LYS A 455 9.14 25.07 8.20
C LYS A 455 8.62 23.71 7.72
N ARG A 456 9.51 22.85 7.22
CA ARG A 456 9.15 21.49 6.75
C ARG A 456 8.58 20.63 7.89
N ASN A 457 9.09 20.77 9.12
CA ASN A 457 8.53 20.06 10.28
C ASN A 457 7.09 20.44 10.54
N ARG A 458 6.77 21.74 10.49
CA ARG A 458 5.38 22.22 10.67
C ARG A 458 4.46 21.64 9.60
N GLU A 459 4.92 21.62 8.34
CA GLU A 459 4.16 21.03 7.23
C GLU A 459 3.88 19.54 7.45
N VAL A 460 4.87 18.78 7.96
CA VAL A 460 4.67 17.36 8.28
C VAL A 460 3.71 17.18 9.46
N VAL A 461 3.86 17.95 10.54
CA VAL A 461 2.92 17.91 11.67
C VAL A 461 1.49 18.20 11.22
N ASP A 462 1.29 19.17 10.33
CA ASP A 462 -0.04 19.46 9.78
C ASP A 462 -0.54 18.36 8.83
N ALA A 463 0.35 17.67 8.11
CA ALA A 463 -0.01 16.48 7.33
C ALA A 463 -0.43 15.31 8.23
N LEU A 464 0.24 15.11 9.36
CA LEU A 464 -0.13 14.10 10.36
C LEU A 464 -1.52 14.34 10.92
N LYS A 465 -1.87 15.60 11.24
CA LYS A 465 -3.25 15.95 11.67
C LYS A 465 -4.30 15.57 10.63
N ARG A 466 -4.02 15.79 9.33
CA ARG A 466 -4.94 15.39 8.25
C ARG A 466 -5.05 13.88 8.12
N LEU A 467 -3.94 13.15 8.28
CA LEU A 467 -3.94 11.69 8.28
C LEU A 467 -4.72 11.11 9.47
N ASP A 468 -4.57 11.71 10.66
CA ASP A 468 -5.31 11.31 11.86
C ASP A 468 -6.83 11.48 11.66
N GLN A 469 -7.23 12.64 11.13
CA GLN A 469 -8.61 12.90 10.77
C GLN A 469 -9.15 11.89 9.74
N SER A 470 -8.34 11.55 8.72
CA SER A 470 -8.72 10.55 7.71
C SER A 470 -8.85 9.15 8.31
N SER A 471 -7.97 8.77 9.24
CA SER A 471 -8.04 7.46 9.93
C SER A 471 -9.29 7.37 10.80
N SER A 472 -9.60 8.45 11.54
CA SER A 472 -10.84 8.55 12.33
C SER A 472 -12.09 8.42 11.45
N GLU A 473 -12.10 9.06 10.28
CA GLU A 473 -13.21 8.96 9.33
C GLU A 473 -13.35 7.56 8.73
N LEU A 474 -12.23 6.90 8.37
CA LEU A 474 -12.23 5.51 7.91
C LEU A 474 -12.82 4.56 8.97
N SER A 475 -12.47 4.74 10.24
CA SER A 475 -13.03 3.93 11.33
C SER A 475 -14.55 4.15 11.49
N LYS A 476 -15.03 5.38 11.35
CA LYS A 476 -16.48 5.68 11.34
C LYS A 476 -17.18 5.04 10.14
N GLN A 477 -16.57 5.08 8.96
CA GLN A 477 -17.14 4.45 7.77
C GLN A 477 -17.15 2.92 7.88
N ALA A 478 -16.09 2.31 8.41
CA ALA A 478 -16.02 0.87 8.66
C ALA A 478 -17.10 0.41 9.66
N THR A 479 -17.33 1.17 10.74
CA THR A 479 -18.41 0.87 11.70
C THR A 479 -19.81 1.09 11.14
N ALA A 480 -19.99 2.05 10.22
CA ALA A 480 -21.25 2.23 9.49
C ALA A 480 -21.49 1.08 8.50
N LEU A 481 -20.49 0.70 7.70
CA LEU A 481 -20.58 -0.41 6.76
C LEU A 481 -20.87 -1.73 7.47
N ARG A 482 -20.30 -1.96 8.67
CA ARG A 482 -20.61 -3.14 9.49
C ARG A 482 -22.09 -3.21 9.89
N ARG A 483 -22.74 -2.06 10.13
CA ARG A 483 -24.19 -2.01 10.39
C ARG A 483 -25.00 -2.35 9.14
N GLU A 484 -24.61 -1.84 7.98
CA GLU A 484 -25.30 -2.15 6.71
C GLU A 484 -25.16 -3.62 6.33
N ILE A 485 -23.96 -4.21 6.49
CA ILE A 485 -23.73 -5.63 6.25
C ILE A 485 -24.61 -6.49 7.14
N LYS A 486 -24.77 -6.12 8.43
CA LYS A 486 -25.66 -6.84 9.34
C LYS A 486 -27.11 -6.83 8.86
N GLN A 487 -27.59 -5.71 8.31
CA GLN A 487 -28.92 -5.65 7.70
C GLN A 487 -29.04 -6.53 6.45
N ILE A 488 -27.99 -6.55 5.61
CA ILE A 488 -27.94 -7.44 4.43
C ILE A 488 -27.93 -8.91 4.86
N GLU A 489 -27.21 -9.25 5.93
CA GLU A 489 -27.18 -10.60 6.51
C GLU A 489 -28.57 -11.02 7.00
N GLU A 490 -29.26 -10.17 7.76
CA GLU A 490 -30.65 -10.40 8.20
C GLU A 490 -31.62 -10.58 7.02
N LEU A 491 -31.52 -9.74 5.97
CA LEU A 491 -32.32 -9.88 4.75
C LEU A 491 -32.00 -11.16 3.97
N THR A 492 -30.72 -11.56 3.94
CA THR A 492 -30.27 -12.78 3.28
C THR A 492 -30.81 -14.01 4.00
N ASP A 493 -30.79 -14.02 5.34
CA ASP A 493 -31.37 -15.10 6.14
C ASP A 493 -32.89 -15.18 5.96
N GLN A 494 -33.59 -14.04 5.85
CA GLN A 494 -35.02 -14.03 5.51
C GLN A 494 -35.29 -14.60 4.10
N MET A 495 -34.46 -14.27 3.11
CA MET A 495 -34.56 -14.87 1.76
C MET A 495 -34.38 -16.39 1.80
N VAL A 496 -33.42 -16.89 2.58
CA VAL A 496 -33.21 -18.33 2.76
C VAL A 496 -34.42 -18.98 3.43
N HIS A 497 -34.98 -18.35 4.48
CA HIS A 497 -36.15 -18.87 5.18
C HIS A 497 -37.36 -19.02 4.24
N LEU A 498 -37.65 -18.00 3.43
CA LEU A 498 -38.73 -18.03 2.44
C LEU A 498 -38.55 -19.12 1.37
N THR A 499 -37.31 -19.47 1.05
CA THR A 499 -37.05 -20.61 0.13
C THR A 499 -37.28 -21.98 0.76
N VAL A 500 -37.16 -22.10 2.09
CA VAL A 500 -37.27 -23.38 2.84
C VAL A 500 -38.70 -23.63 3.37
N GLU A 501 -39.39 -22.61 3.87
CA GLU A 501 -40.78 -22.74 4.38
C GLU A 501 -41.80 -23.15 3.30
N ASP A 502 -41.52 -22.82 2.04
CA ASP A 502 -42.40 -23.13 0.91
C ASP A 502 -42.07 -24.51 0.29
N GLU A 503 -40.93 -25.10 0.67
CA GLU A 503 -40.49 -26.46 0.31
C GLU A 503 -41.20 -27.52 1.16
N SER A 504 -41.43 -27.24 2.45
CA SER A 504 -42.22 -28.11 3.34
C SER A 504 -43.70 -28.18 2.94
N ALA A 505 -44.27 -27.05 2.48
CA ALA A 505 -45.61 -27.03 1.89
C ALA A 505 -45.67 -27.86 0.60
N ASN A 506 -44.65 -27.80 -0.26
CA ASN A 506 -44.61 -28.57 -1.52
C ASN A 506 -44.57 -30.10 -1.31
N THR A 507 -43.87 -30.57 -0.28
CA THR A 507 -43.87 -32.01 0.08
C THR A 507 -45.24 -32.51 0.56
N GLU A 508 -46.05 -31.65 1.16
CA GLU A 508 -47.40 -31.99 1.64
C GLU A 508 -48.39 -32.18 0.48
N TRP A 509 -48.23 -31.39 -0.59
CA TRP A 509 -48.99 -31.53 -1.85
C TRP A 509 -48.61 -32.77 -2.66
N GLN A 510 -47.31 -33.13 -2.72
CA GLN A 510 -46.89 -34.37 -3.39
C GLN A 510 -47.39 -35.63 -2.67
N HIS A 511 -47.52 -35.59 -1.35
CA HIS A 511 -48.05 -36.71 -0.57
C HIS A 511 -49.55 -36.92 -0.78
N THR A 512 -50.32 -35.86 -1.03
CA THR A 512 -51.76 -35.94 -1.30
C THR A 512 -52.05 -36.52 -2.69
N ASP A 513 -51.25 -36.15 -3.69
CA ASP A 513 -51.37 -36.68 -5.06
C ASP A 513 -51.04 -38.19 -5.14
N GLN A 514 -50.08 -38.67 -4.34
CA GLN A 514 -49.77 -40.11 -4.22
C GLN A 514 -50.84 -40.91 -3.46
N LEU A 515 -51.56 -40.26 -2.52
CA LEU A 515 -52.66 -40.88 -1.77
C LEU A 515 -53.88 -41.12 -2.67
N ASP A 516 -54.17 -40.19 -3.58
CA ASP A 516 -55.25 -40.35 -4.58
C ASP A 516 -54.94 -41.46 -5.59
N ASP A 517 -53.70 -41.59 -6.06
CA ASP A 517 -53.31 -42.67 -6.99
C ASP A 517 -53.27 -44.06 -6.30
N ALA A 518 -53.03 -44.10 -4.98
CA ALA A 518 -53.09 -45.32 -4.18
C ALA A 518 -54.54 -45.76 -3.88
N LEU A 519 -55.45 -44.83 -3.58
CA LEU A 519 -56.88 -45.11 -3.39
C LEU A 519 -57.54 -45.61 -4.69
N ASN A 520 -57.11 -45.12 -5.85
CA ASN A 520 -57.63 -45.57 -7.15
C ASN A 520 -57.15 -46.98 -7.54
N LYS A 521 -56.02 -47.45 -6.98
CA LYS A 521 -55.50 -48.81 -7.19
C LYS A 521 -56.06 -49.85 -6.21
N SER A 522 -56.65 -49.44 -5.08
CA SER A 522 -57.26 -50.38 -4.12
C SER A 522 -58.75 -50.64 -4.35
N SER A 523 -59.38 -49.98 -5.33
CA SER A 523 -60.80 -50.13 -5.68
C SER A 523 -61.06 -50.95 -6.96
N ASN A 524 -60.03 -51.56 -7.55
CA ASN A 524 -60.14 -52.64 -8.54
C ASN A 524 -59.63 -53.93 -7.92
#